data_AF-A0A6J3BVU8-F1
#
_entry.id   AF-A0A6J3BVU8-F1
#
_cell.length_a   1.000
_cell.length_b   1.000
_cell.length_c   1.000
_cell.angle_alpha   90.00
_cell.angle_beta   90.00
_cell.angle_gamma   90.00
#
_symmetry.space_group_name_H-M   'P 1'
#
loop_
_entity.id
_entity.type
_entity.pdbx_description
1 polymer ?
#
loop_
_entity_poly.entity_id
_entity_poly.type
_entity_poly.pdbx_seq_one_letter_code
_entity_poly.pdbx_strand_id
1 'polypeptide(L)'
;MSDVIFDIDFQKDCQVTTARVTIGSKQSGNVTKKLWNYALDRPCQHFVLGPILLESFNLTNNCKIPTGKYKIHLNMKEKAIMFLGTNFFYGIFDFKIMAYNKINNFFCVHAVMFIKKH
;
A
#
# COMPACT_ATOMS: atom_id res chain seq x y z
N MET A 1 -15.13 -10.72 -1.66
CA MET A 1 -14.91 -9.39 -1.07
C MET A 1 -13.47 -9.39 -0.55
N SER A 2 -12.61 -8.47 -0.99
CA SER A 2 -11.18 -8.41 -0.63
C SER A 2 -10.90 -7.16 0.21
N ASP A 3 -11.79 -6.90 1.16
CA ASP A 3 -11.69 -5.77 2.08
C ASP A 3 -10.79 -6.18 3.25
N VAL A 4 -9.72 -5.41 3.46
CA VAL A 4 -8.77 -5.61 4.54
C VAL A 4 -8.85 -4.41 5.46
N ILE A 5 -9.01 -4.71 6.75
CA ILE A 5 -9.07 -3.70 7.81
C ILE A 5 -7.69 -3.61 8.45
N PHE A 6 -7.10 -2.41 8.44
CA PHE A 6 -5.88 -2.12 9.18
C PHE A 6 -6.22 -1.25 10.40
N ASP A 7 -5.93 -1.77 11.59
CA ASP A 7 -5.93 -1.00 12.82
C ASP A 7 -4.50 -0.50 13.07
N ILE A 8 -4.30 0.82 13.01
CA ILE A 8 -2.98 1.45 13.12
C ILE A 8 -3.01 2.46 14.26
N ASP A 9 -2.02 2.38 15.14
CA ASP A 9 -1.83 3.31 16.24
C ASP A 9 -0.54 4.12 16.02
N PHE A 10 -0.69 5.40 15.65
CA PHE A 10 0.42 6.34 15.55
C PHE A 10 0.63 7.00 16.91
N GLN A 11 1.73 6.64 17.57
CA GLN A 11 2.14 7.21 18.87
C GLN A 11 2.66 8.66 18.77
N LYS A 12 3.00 9.11 17.56
CA LYS A 12 3.47 10.47 17.26
C LYS A 12 3.03 10.85 15.86
N ASP A 13 2.99 12.15 15.61
CA ASP A 13 2.73 12.69 14.27
C ASP A 13 3.73 12.13 13.26
N CYS A 14 3.20 11.59 12.17
CA CYS A 14 3.97 10.94 11.12
C CYS A 14 3.90 11.76 9.84
N GLN A 15 5.00 12.40 9.47
CA GLN A 15 5.14 12.99 8.15
C GLN A 15 5.62 11.92 7.16
N VAL A 16 4.73 11.50 6.25
CA VAL A 16 5.07 10.50 5.23
C VAL A 16 5.81 11.20 4.09
N THR A 17 7.11 10.97 4.01
CA THR A 17 7.97 11.61 2.98
C THR A 17 8.33 10.66 1.86
N THR A 18 8.40 9.36 2.16
CA THR A 18 8.75 8.32 1.20
C THR A 18 7.83 7.12 1.36
N ALA A 19 7.47 6.49 0.25
CA ALA A 19 6.87 5.17 0.25
C ALA A 19 7.60 4.24 -0.71
N ARG A 20 7.62 2.95 -0.37
CA ARG A 20 8.14 1.90 -1.23
C ARG A 20 7.09 0.83 -1.40
N VAL A 21 6.76 0.52 -2.64
CA VAL A 21 5.85 -0.56 -3.01
C VAL A 21 6.62 -1.60 -3.80
N THR A 22 6.78 -2.79 -3.22
CA THR A 22 7.37 -3.94 -3.89
C THR A 22 6.26 -4.93 -4.23
N ILE A 23 6.26 -5.40 -5.47
CA ILE A 23 5.28 -6.36 -5.97
C ILE A 23 6.05 -7.54 -6.55
N GLY A 24 5.71 -8.75 -6.11
CA GLY A 24 6.22 -9.99 -6.66
C GLY A 24 5.09 -10.92 -7.09
N SER A 25 5.38 -11.86 -7.99
CA SER A 25 4.50 -13.00 -8.25
C SER A 25 5.11 -14.25 -7.65
N LYS A 26 4.30 -15.06 -6.94
CA LYS A 26 4.70 -16.40 -6.53
C LYS A 26 4.45 -17.36 -7.69
N GLN A 27 5.51 -17.99 -8.18
CA GLN A 27 5.41 -19.09 -9.15
C GLN A 27 5.43 -20.43 -8.43
N SER A 28 4.99 -21.49 -9.11
CA SER A 28 4.99 -22.86 -8.58
C SER A 28 6.41 -23.24 -8.13
N GLY A 29 6.59 -23.57 -6.85
CA GLY A 29 7.90 -23.87 -6.25
C GLY A 29 8.44 -22.86 -5.22
N ASN A 30 7.61 -21.99 -4.64
CA ASN A 30 7.96 -20.96 -3.64
C ASN A 30 8.90 -19.82 -4.13
N VAL A 31 9.24 -19.80 -5.43
CA VAL A 31 10.05 -18.72 -5.99
C VAL A 31 9.19 -17.47 -6.17
N THR A 32 9.53 -16.40 -5.45
CA THR A 32 8.90 -15.09 -5.61
C THR A 32 9.69 -14.29 -6.65
N LYS A 33 9.13 -14.15 -7.86
CA LYS A 33 9.73 -13.29 -8.89
C LYS A 33 9.32 -11.84 -8.61
N LYS A 34 10.29 -11.00 -8.31
CA LYS A 34 10.07 -9.55 -8.15
C LYS A 34 9.63 -8.96 -9.49
N LEU A 35 8.43 -8.40 -9.55
CA LEU A 35 7.87 -7.79 -10.75
C LEU A 35 8.15 -6.29 -10.77
N TRP A 36 7.81 -5.62 -9.67
CA TRP A 36 7.94 -4.18 -9.57
C TRP A 36 8.49 -3.74 -8.21
N ASN A 37 9.15 -2.58 -8.22
CA ASN A 37 9.68 -1.93 -7.04
C ASN A 37 9.64 -0.43 -7.24
N TYR A 38 8.55 0.18 -6.80
CA TYR A 38 8.33 1.60 -6.85
C TYR A 38 8.88 2.24 -5.58
N ALA A 39 9.79 3.19 -5.75
CA ALA A 39 10.19 4.11 -4.71
C ALA A 39 9.56 5.46 -5.05
N LEU A 40 8.76 5.99 -4.13
CA LEU A 40 7.97 7.18 -4.34
C LEU A 40 8.41 8.25 -3.35
N ASP A 41 8.91 9.34 -3.89
CA ASP A 41 9.13 10.57 -3.15
C ASP A 41 7.81 11.35 -3.10
N ARG A 42 7.39 11.76 -1.90
CA ARG A 42 6.11 12.45 -1.64
C ARG A 42 4.88 11.61 -2.02
N PRO A 43 4.62 10.49 -1.32
CA PRO A 43 3.58 9.55 -1.71
C PRO A 43 2.15 10.11 -1.69
N CYS A 44 1.83 11.16 -0.93
CA CYS A 44 0.48 11.73 -1.01
C CYS A 44 0.24 12.62 -2.24
N GLN A 45 1.30 13.00 -2.98
CA GLN A 45 1.18 13.67 -4.28
C GLN A 45 1.09 12.65 -5.43
N HIS A 46 1.33 11.37 -5.16
CA HIS A 46 1.25 10.34 -6.17
C HIS A 46 -0.22 10.07 -6.55
N PHE A 47 -0.53 10.01 -7.83
CA PHE A 47 -1.91 9.88 -8.31
C PHE A 47 -2.66 8.64 -7.78
N VAL A 48 -1.96 7.53 -7.48
CA VAL A 48 -2.57 6.33 -6.89
C VAL A 48 -2.51 6.30 -5.36
N LEU A 49 -1.38 6.70 -4.77
CA LEU A 49 -1.20 6.57 -3.31
C LEU A 49 -1.76 7.77 -2.56
N GLY A 50 -1.82 8.94 -3.19
CA GLY A 50 -2.46 10.14 -2.68
C GLY A 50 -3.88 9.88 -2.22
N PRO A 51 -4.80 9.49 -3.11
CA PRO A 51 -6.17 9.20 -2.72
C PRO A 51 -6.26 8.17 -1.59
N ILE A 52 -5.47 7.09 -1.65
CA ILE A 52 -5.45 6.07 -0.59
C ILE A 52 -5.05 6.68 0.76
N LEU A 53 -3.97 7.46 0.82
CA LEU A 53 -3.49 8.07 2.06
C LEU A 53 -4.42 9.16 2.57
N LEU A 54 -4.98 9.99 1.68
CA LEU A 54 -5.92 11.04 2.04
C LEU A 54 -7.24 10.45 2.58
N GLU A 55 -7.82 9.45 1.89
CA GLU A 55 -9.03 8.73 2.32
C GLU A 55 -8.80 7.98 3.64
N SER A 56 -7.68 7.28 3.77
CA SER A 56 -7.41 6.39 4.91
C SER A 56 -7.13 7.14 6.21
N PHE A 57 -6.52 8.33 6.12
CA PHE A 57 -6.06 9.09 7.28
C PHE A 57 -6.76 10.46 7.41
N ASN A 58 -7.75 10.74 6.57
CA ASN A 58 -8.48 12.01 6.51
C ASN A 58 -7.55 13.23 6.45
N LEU A 59 -6.58 13.20 5.53
CA LEU A 59 -5.52 14.21 5.42
C LEU A 59 -5.95 15.37 4.53
N THR A 60 -5.50 16.58 4.84
CA THR A 60 -5.95 17.81 4.18
C THR A 60 -4.94 18.48 3.25
N ASN A 61 -3.67 18.01 3.14
CA ASN A 61 -2.71 18.25 2.02
C ASN A 61 -1.21 18.09 2.40
N ASN A 62 -0.84 18.05 3.69
CA ASN A 62 0.57 18.09 4.11
C ASN A 62 1.25 16.72 4.34
N CYS A 63 0.64 15.60 3.93
CA CYS A 63 1.16 14.24 4.20
C CYS A 63 1.49 13.94 5.68
N LYS A 64 0.97 14.74 6.61
CA LYS A 64 1.25 14.61 8.04
C LYS A 64 0.07 13.91 8.68
N ILE A 65 0.25 12.63 9.00
CA ILE A 65 -0.71 11.81 9.75
C ILE A 65 -0.61 12.23 11.21
N PRO A 66 -1.69 12.76 11.81
CA PRO A 66 -1.69 13.06 13.24
C PRO A 66 -1.50 11.82 14.10
N THR A 67 -1.04 12.02 15.32
CA THR A 67 -1.06 11.00 16.38
C THR A 67 -2.49 10.49 16.59
N GLY A 68 -2.69 9.18 16.67
CA GLY A 68 -4.01 8.61 16.91
C GLY A 68 -4.18 7.18 16.40
N LYS A 69 -5.38 6.64 16.67
CA LYS A 69 -5.80 5.32 16.21
C LYS A 69 -6.66 5.46 14.96
N TYR A 70 -6.28 4.73 13.92
CA TYR A 70 -6.93 4.73 12.62
C TYR A 70 -7.39 3.34 12.28
N LYS A 71 -8.61 3.24 11.78
CA LYS A 71 -9.16 2.03 11.22
C LYS A 71 -9.38 2.24 9.73
N ILE A 72 -8.55 1.62 8.92
CA ILE A 72 -8.52 1.80 7.47
C ILE A 72 -9.17 0.61 6.82
N HIS A 73 -10.18 0.88 6.00
CA HIS A 73 -10.82 -0.12 5.17
C HIS A 73 -10.26 -0.01 3.76
N LEU A 74 -9.63 -1.09 3.28
CA LEU A 74 -8.95 -1.07 2.00
C LEU A 74 -9.38 -2.26 1.15
N ASN A 75 -10.12 -1.95 0.09
CA ASN A 75 -10.44 -2.92 -0.96
C ASN A 75 -9.19 -3.20 -1.80
N MET A 76 -8.40 -4.17 -1.34
CA MET A 76 -7.11 -4.50 -1.93
C MET A 76 -7.22 -4.88 -3.41
N LYS A 77 -8.31 -5.56 -3.81
CA LYS A 77 -8.55 -5.94 -5.21
C LYS A 77 -8.71 -4.70 -6.10
N GLU A 78 -9.53 -3.76 -5.69
CA GLU A 78 -9.79 -2.54 -6.45
C GLU A 78 -8.54 -1.65 -6.55
N LYS A 79 -7.85 -1.43 -5.43
CA LYS A 79 -6.62 -0.63 -5.42
C LYS A 79 -5.49 -1.31 -6.23
N ALA A 80 -5.41 -2.65 -6.22
CA ALA A 80 -4.49 -3.38 -7.07
C ALA A 80 -4.80 -3.18 -8.57
N ILE A 81 -6.07 -3.28 -8.97
CA ILE A 81 -6.50 -3.03 -10.35
C ILE A 81 -6.21 -1.57 -10.76
N MET A 82 -6.44 -0.60 -9.87
CA MET A 82 -6.13 0.81 -10.13
C MET A 82 -4.62 1.04 -10.33
N PHE A 83 -3.78 0.36 -9.54
CA PHE A 83 -2.33 0.52 -9.61
C PHE A 83 -1.71 -0.20 -10.82
N LEU A 84 -2.28 -1.34 -11.19
CA LEU A 84 -1.67 -2.29 -12.11
C LEU A 84 -2.36 -2.35 -13.50
N GLY A 85 -3.63 -1.94 -13.59
CA GLY A 85 -4.49 -2.05 -14.76
C GLY A 85 -5.32 -3.33 -14.79
N THR A 86 -6.21 -3.46 -15.78
CA THR A 86 -7.15 -4.59 -15.91
C THR A 86 -6.59 -5.80 -16.65
N ASN A 87 -5.51 -5.62 -17.43
CA ASN A 87 -5.16 -6.56 -18.49
C ASN A 87 -4.20 -7.69 -18.09
N PHE A 88 -3.60 -7.69 -16.89
CA PHE A 88 -2.41 -8.52 -16.63
C PHE A 88 -2.35 -9.31 -15.30
N PHE A 89 -3.42 -9.40 -14.50
CA PHE A 89 -3.28 -9.78 -13.08
C PHE A 89 -3.99 -11.07 -12.67
N TYR A 90 -3.58 -12.22 -13.21
CA TYR A 90 -4.01 -13.51 -12.68
C TYR A 90 -2.84 -14.25 -12.03
N GLY A 91 -3.07 -14.78 -10.83
CA GLY A 91 -2.06 -15.51 -10.06
C GLY A 91 -1.97 -15.08 -8.61
N ILE A 92 -0.90 -15.53 -7.94
CA ILE A 92 -0.58 -15.21 -6.56
C ILE A 92 0.45 -14.08 -6.58
N PHE A 93 0.11 -12.97 -5.96
CA PHE A 93 0.96 -11.80 -5.87
C PHE A 93 1.30 -11.46 -4.44
N ASP A 94 2.52 -11.01 -4.24
CA ASP A 94 3.06 -10.57 -2.98
C ASP A 94 3.23 -9.05 -3.03
N PHE A 95 2.50 -8.33 -2.20
CA PHE A 95 2.53 -6.87 -2.10
C PHE A 95 3.14 -6.48 -0.77
N LYS A 96 4.27 -5.78 -0.84
CA LYS A 96 4.91 -5.18 0.32
C LYS A 96 4.90 -3.66 0.17
N ILE A 97 4.18 -2.99 1.05
CA ILE A 97 4.06 -1.53 1.09
C ILE A 97 4.74 -1.04 2.35
N MET A 98 5.66 -0.10 2.22
CA MET A 98 6.33 0.55 3.35
C MET A 98 6.19 2.06 3.19
N ALA A 99 5.78 2.75 4.24
CA ALA A 99 5.80 4.21 4.30
C ALA A 99 6.69 4.66 5.45
N TYR A 100 7.60 5.57 5.15
CA TYR A 100 8.67 5.97 6.05
C TYR A 100 9.08 7.42 5.84
N ASN A 101 9.86 7.92 6.80
CA ASN A 101 10.64 9.13 6.63
C ASN A 101 12.09 8.89 7.03
N LYS A 102 12.92 9.94 7.02
CA LYS A 102 14.33 9.86 7.40
C LYS A 102 14.58 9.42 8.84
N ILE A 103 13.55 9.47 9.70
CA ILE A 103 13.64 9.24 11.13
C ILE A 103 13.12 7.84 11.48
N ASN A 104 11.97 7.42 10.95
CA ASN A 104 11.32 6.16 11.29
C ASN A 104 10.52 5.54 10.13
N ASN A 105 10.30 4.22 10.22
CA ASN A 105 9.31 3.49 9.43
C ASN A 105 8.00 3.44 10.23
N PHE A 106 6.92 4.03 9.71
CA PHE A 106 5.66 4.13 10.47
C PHE A 106 4.59 3.17 9.99
N PHE A 107 4.75 2.65 8.78
CA PHE A 107 3.77 1.76 8.19
C PHE A 107 4.48 0.72 7.32
N CYS A 108 4.22 -0.55 7.60
CA CYS A 108 4.68 -1.66 6.78
C CYS A 108 3.56 -2.69 6.70
N VAL A 109 3.07 -2.93 5.49
CA VAL A 109 2.04 -3.93 5.22
C VAL A 109 2.59 -4.94 4.22
N HIS A 110 2.35 -6.21 4.54
CA HIS A 110 2.60 -7.32 3.65
C HIS A 110 1.28 -8.03 3.38
N ALA A 111 0.90 -8.10 2.11
CA ALA A 111 -0.34 -8.72 1.68
C ALA A 111 -0.07 -9.71 0.55
N VAL A 112 -0.58 -10.93 0.70
CA VAL A 112 -0.56 -11.94 -0.36
C VAL A 112 -1.95 -11.99 -0.99
N MET A 113 -2.03 -11.68 -2.28
CA MET A 113 -3.29 -11.63 -3.02
C MET A 113 -3.38 -12.76 -4.03
N PHE A 114 -4.54 -13.43 -4.03
CA PHE A 114 -4.89 -14.45 -5.01
C PHE A 114 -5.91 -13.85 -5.97
N ILE A 115 -5.47 -13.54 -7.20
CA ILE A 115 -6.34 -12.95 -8.22
C ILE A 115 -6.66 -14.03 -9.25
N LYS A 116 -7.94 -14.39 -9.36
CA LYS A 116 -8.45 -15.36 -10.33
C LYS A 116 -9.19 -14.65 -11.46
N LYS A 117 -9.13 -15.23 -12.67
CA LYS A 117 -9.98 -14.86 -13.79
C LYS A 117 -11.42 -15.26 -13.44
N HIS A 118 -12.34 -14.29 -13.50
CA HIS A 118 -13.78 -14.53 -13.39
C HIS A 118 -14.32 -14.98 -14.74
#